data_AF-A0A031JVV9-F1
#
_entry.id   AF-A0A031JVV9-F1
#
_cell.length_a   1.000
_cell.length_b   1.000
_cell.length_c   1.000
_cell.angle_alpha   90.00
_cell.angle_beta   90.00
_cell.angle_gamma   90.00
#
_symmetry.space_group_name_H-M   'P 1'
#
loop_
_entity.id
_entity.type
_entity.pdbx_description
1 polymer ?
#
loop_
_entity_poly.entity_id
_entity_poly.type
_entity_poly.pdbx_seq_one_letter_code
_entity_poly.pdbx_strand_id
1 'polypeptide(L)' 'MSSLAFYREQADLQTIAADAARLPQVRDRCLRAVSAWTELADRAQKTEDARKVKALHIGESVPDVAEVNGQ' A
#
# COMPACT_ATOMS: atom_id res chain seq x y z
N MET A 1 -6.46 -10.14 0.03
CA MET A 1 -6.59 -8.68 0.16
C MET A 1 -5.22 -8.10 0.45
N SER A 2 -4.77 -7.03 -0.22
CA SER A 2 -3.45 -6.43 0.04
C SER A 2 -3.48 -5.57 1.31
N SER A 3 -2.32 -5.35 1.94
CA SER A 3 -2.21 -4.46 3.10
C SER A 3 -2.73 -3.05 2.78
N LEU A 4 -2.46 -2.55 1.57
CA LEU A 4 -3.01 -1.28 1.08
C LEU A 4 -4.54 -1.26 1.09
N ALA A 5 -5.17 -2.28 0.51
CA ALA A 5 -6.63 -2.36 0.44
C ALA A 5 -7.25 -2.42 1.85
N PHE A 6 -6.63 -3.18 2.76
CA PHE A 6 -7.06 -3.26 4.16
C PHE A 6 -6.95 -1.91 4.88
N TYR A 7 -5.83 -1.18 4.73
CA TYR A 7 -5.66 0.13 5.38
C TYR A 7 -6.65 1.17 4.85
N ARG A 8 -6.95 1.16 3.55
CA ARG A 8 -7.98 2.04 2.97
C ARG A 8 -9.36 1.73 3.52
N GLU A 9 -9.74 0.46 3.57
CA GLU A 9 -11.02 0.05 4.14
C GLU A 9 -11.16 0.48 5.62
N GLN A 10 -10.08 0.34 6.41
CA GLN A 10 -10.09 0.84 7.79
C GLN A 10 -10.25 2.37 7.86
N ALA A 11 -9.56 3.12 7.00
CA ALA A 11 -9.73 4.58 6.93
C ALA A 11 -11.17 4.98 6.57
N ASP A 12 -11.79 4.28 5.62
CA ASP A 12 -13.17 4.52 5.20
C ASP A 12 -14.15 4.23 6.35
N LEU A 13 -13.98 3.10 7.05
CA LEU A 13 -14.80 2.75 8.20
C LEU A 13 -14.70 3.79 9.33
N GLN A 14 -13.50 4.31 9.60
CA GLN A 14 -13.33 5.37 10.60
C GLN A 14 -13.92 6.71 10.15
N THR A 15 -13.90 7.01 8.85
CA THR A 15 -14.56 8.20 8.29
C THR A 15 -16.07 8.12 8.48
N ILE A 16 -16.69 6.99 8.12
CA ILE A 16 -18.11 6.73 8.35
C ILE A 16 -18.46 6.84 9.83
N ALA A 17 -17.63 6.27 10.71
CA ALA A 17 -17.82 6.36 12.16
C ALA A 17 -17.70 7.80 12.69
N ALA A 18 -16.79 8.60 12.13
CA ALA A 18 -16.64 10.01 12.49
C ALA A 18 -17.87 10.84 12.07
N ASP A 19 -18.44 10.55 10.89
CA ASP A 19 -19.63 11.23 10.37
C ASP A 19 -20.89 10.86 11.16
N ALA A 20 -21.00 9.60 11.59
CA ALA A 20 -22.08 9.14 12.45
C ALA A 20 -21.92 9.56 13.93
N ALA A 21 -20.73 10.02 14.34
CA ALA A 21 -20.44 10.34 15.73
C ALA A 21 -21.18 11.62 16.17
N ARG A 22 -22.11 11.45 17.11
CA ARG A 22 -22.82 12.58 17.75
C ARG A 22 -21.96 13.35 18.76
N LEU A 23 -20.92 12.71 19.29
CA LEU A 23 -20.03 13.28 20.31
C LEU A 23 -18.72 13.78 19.66
N PRO A 24 -18.33 15.06 19.84
CA PRO A 24 -17.13 15.63 19.23
C PRO A 24 -15.85 14.84 19.54
N GLN A 25 -15.67 14.41 20.79
CA GLN A 25 -14.49 13.64 21.19
C GLN A 25 -14.39 12.27 20.51
N VAL A 26 -15.52 11.67 20.14
CA VAL A 26 -15.56 10.41 19.40
C VAL A 26 -15.21 10.68 17.94
N ARG A 27 -15.78 11.74 17.35
CA ARG A 27 -15.44 12.20 16.01
C ARG A 27 -13.94 12.47 15.88
N ASP A 28 -13.36 13.24 16.80
CA ASP A 28 -11.94 13.58 16.79
C ASP A 28 -11.04 12.35 16.88
N ARG A 29 -11.41 11.37 17.73
CA ARG A 29 -10.69 10.10 17.82
C ARG A 29 -10.75 9.34 16.50
N CYS A 30 -11.92 9.24 15.88
CA CYS A 30 -12.10 8.59 14.59
C CYS A 30 -11.29 9.29 13.51
N LEU A 31 -11.30 10.62 13.44
CA LEU A 31 -10.49 11.40 12.48
C LEU A 31 -8.98 11.17 12.68
N ARG A 32 -8.49 11.08 13.93
CA ARG A 32 -7.09 10.70 14.19
C ARG A 32 -6.79 9.28 13.68
N ALA A 33 -7.73 8.35 13.83
CA ALA A 33 -7.59 7.01 13.29
C ALA A 33 -7.59 7.01 11.75
N VAL A 34 -8.45 7.80 11.10
CA VAL A 34 -8.43 8.00 9.64
C VAL A 34 -7.05 8.45 9.17
N SER A 35 -6.46 9.45 9.84
CA SER A 35 -5.11 9.94 9.52
C SER A 35 -4.08 8.83 9.62
N ALA A 36 -4.08 8.07 10.73
CA ALA A 36 -3.11 7.00 10.95
C ALA A 36 -3.25 5.86 9.91
N TRP A 37 -4.47 5.47 9.57
CA TRP A 37 -4.71 4.45 8.54
C TRP A 37 -4.32 4.92 7.14
N THR A 38 -4.58 6.19 6.83
CA THR A 38 -4.19 6.80 5.54
C THR A 38 -2.67 6.82 5.39
N GLU A 39 -1.93 7.21 6.44
CA GLU A 39 -0.46 7.16 6.42
C GLU A 39 0.09 5.75 6.20
N LEU A 40 -0.53 4.73 6.81
CA LEU A 40 -0.15 3.33 6.59
C LEU A 40 -0.46 2.89 5.16
N ALA A 41 -1.60 3.29 4.61
CA ALA A 41 -1.95 3.04 3.21
C ALA A 41 -0.92 3.66 2.26
N ASP A 42 -0.48 4.89 2.52
CA ASP A 42 0.52 5.57 1.70
C ASP A 42 1.89 4.88 1.75
N ARG A 43 2.32 4.41 2.93
CA ARG A 43 3.55 3.63 3.08
C ARG A 43 3.46 2.28 2.35
N ALA A 44 2.31 1.61 2.44
CA ALA A 44 2.06 0.38 1.71
C ALA A 44 2.08 0.61 0.20
N GLN A 45 1.44 1.67 -0.30
CA GLN A 45 1.43 2.05 -1.72
C GLN A 45 2.85 2.23 -2.25
N LYS A 46 3.68 3.01 -1.56
CA LYS A 46 5.09 3.24 -1.93
C LYS A 46 5.87 1.94 -2.00
N THR A 47 5.62 1.00 -1.08
CA THR A 47 6.27 -0.31 -1.07
C THR A 47 5.85 -1.15 -2.28
N GLU A 48 4.56 -1.20 -2.60
CA GLU A 48 4.07 -1.93 -3.77
C GLU A 48 4.60 -1.31 -5.08
N ASP A 49 4.68 0.00 -5.17
CA ASP A 49 5.21 0.68 -6.36
C ASP A 49 6.71 0.43 -6.52
N ALA A 50 7.48 0.45 -5.44
CA ALA A 50 8.89 0.07 -5.47
C ALA A 50 9.10 -1.39 -5.93
N ARG A 51 8.23 -2.31 -5.51
CA ARG A 51 8.26 -3.70 -5.99
C ARG A 51 7.97 -3.80 -7.49
N LYS A 52 6.98 -3.06 -8.00
CA LYS A 52 6.68 -3.02 -9.44
C LYS A 52 7.86 -2.49 -10.24
N VAL A 53 8.47 -1.38 -9.79
CA VAL A 53 9.66 -0.81 -10.44
C VAL A 53 10.81 -1.83 -10.46
N LYS A 54 11.06 -2.52 -9.35
CA LYS A 54 12.09 -3.57 -9.29
C LYS A 54 11.78 -4.74 -10.22
N ALA A 55 10.52 -5.19 -10.27
CA ALA A 55 10.11 -6.27 -11.16
C ALA A 55 10.28 -5.90 -12.64
N LEU A 56 10.01 -4.65 -13.01
CA LEU A 56 10.26 -4.13 -14.36
C LEU A 56 11.76 -4.12 -14.69
N HIS A 57 12.63 -3.74 -13.74
CA HIS A 57 14.08 -3.72 -13.96
C HIS A 57 14.70 -5.13 -14.07
N ILE A 58 14.17 -6.12 -13.35
CA ILE A 58 14.61 -7.53 -13.45
C ILE A 58 14.20 -8.15 -14.80
N GLY A 59 13.09 -7.70 -15.40
CA GLY A 59 12.61 -8.19 -16.70
C GLY A 59 13.39 -7.68 -17.92
N GLU A 60 14.27 -6.68 -17.75
CA GLU A 60 15.07 -6.08 -18.83
C GLU A 60 16.53 -6.60 -18.86
N SER A 61 16.90 -7.51 -17.96
CA SER A 61 18.16 -8.27 -18.09
C SER A 61 18.02 -9.32 -19.20
N VAL A 62 18.32 -8.91 -20.43
CA VAL A 62 18.53 -9.77 -21.61
C VAL A 62 19.64 -10.79 -21.32
N PRO A 63 19.51 -12.05 -21.78
CA PRO A 63 20.45 -13.13 -21.46
C PRO A 63 21.80 -12.90 -22.12
N ASP A 64 22.87 -12.94 -21.33
CA ASP A 64 24.22 -13.07 -21.88
C ASP A 64 24.47 -14.53 -22.30
N VAL A 65 25.10 -14.63 -23.45
CA VAL A 65 25.11 -15.74 -24.40
C VAL A 65 26.15 -16.81 -24.04
N ALA A 66 25.91 -18.01 -24.59
CA ALA A 66 26.90 -19.04 -24.95
C ALA A 66 26.93 -20.32 -24.09
N GLU A 67 25.95 -21.20 -24.32
CA GLU A 67 26.33 -22.57 -24.67
C GLU A 67 27.24 -22.52 -25.92
N VAL A 68 28.54 -22.72 -25.73
CA VAL A 68 29.42 -23.26 -26.77
C VAL A 68 29.76 -24.69 -26.33
N ASN A 69 29.10 -25.64 -26.98
CA ASN A 69 29.47 -27.05 -26.96
C ASN A 69 30.83 -27.25 -27.67
N GLY A 70 31.65 -28.14 -27.11
CA GLY A 70 32.58 -28.97 -27.89
C GLY A 70 34.04 -28.52 -27.91
N GLN A 71 34.86 -29.08 -27.02
CA GLN A 71 35.85 -30.12 -27.34
C GLN A 71 36.48 -30.68 -26.05
#